data_AF-T1JXB2-F1
#
_entry.id   AF-T1JXB2-F1
#
_cell.length_a   1.000
_cell.length_b   1.000
_cell.length_c   1.000
_cell.angle_alpha   90.00
_cell.angle_beta   90.00
_cell.angle_gamma   90.00
#
_symmetry.space_group_name_H-M   'P 1'
#
loop_
_entity.id
_entity.type
_entity.pdbx_description
1 polymer ?
#
loop_
_entity_poly.entity_id
_entity_poly.type
_entity_poly.pdbx_seq_one_letter_code
_entity_poly.pdbx_strand_id
1 'polypeptide(L)'
;MLIYCKRLSKKLLLLVFSVLIVFLIILKLKSNYFDHVYHFSDTSLDDIDFDSYSRSHPFLNITGFNQLIVPNIVHLVQLDTPYISFITYLCIKAAIKNQKPDILIIHTNQNHLLGKYWNYLKNESIKVRKVDKPLTIFGKSVAHVYHSSDILRLTILIEYGGIYIDNDLLILKNLDPFRRFECSIGWPVNEYIGNQLIIAHKDSRFIKKWFDSYRSYNGSSWYFNGGQLPTKLILYSHPDYVHRETESFGVAAEVNYLYKSSKTDWSSKFNTIHLLDRHRSYLVPDERIKYFNEINIKSYNRTFGAMARQILFDSPDLVF
;
A
#
# COMPACT_ATOMS: atom_id res chain seq x y z
N MET A 1 20.83 44.64 34.78
CA MET A 1 20.05 43.76 33.88
C MET A 1 20.53 42.33 34.10
N LEU A 2 20.01 41.65 35.13
CA LEU A 2 20.52 40.35 35.61
C LEU A 2 19.66 39.20 35.08
N ILE A 3 20.33 38.27 34.39
CA ILE A 3 19.79 37.06 33.77
C ILE A 3 19.36 36.08 34.87
N TYR A 4 18.06 35.79 34.97
CA TYR A 4 17.51 34.84 35.94
C TYR A 4 17.59 33.41 35.37
N CYS A 5 18.72 32.75 35.56
CA CYS A 5 18.88 31.33 35.24
C CYS A 5 18.23 30.48 36.36
N LYS A 6 16.98 30.04 36.16
CA LYS A 6 16.32 29.09 37.08
C LYS A 6 17.05 27.74 37.02
N ARG A 7 17.83 27.41 38.05
CA ARG A 7 18.36 26.05 38.27
C ARG A 7 17.19 25.07 38.37
N LEU A 8 17.11 24.11 37.45
CA LEU A 8 16.20 22.97 37.58
C LEU A 8 16.51 22.24 38.90
N SER A 9 15.46 21.89 39.65
CA SER A 9 15.64 21.12 40.88
C SER A 9 16.18 19.73 40.55
N LYS A 10 17.06 19.17 41.39
CA LYS A 10 17.61 17.81 41.21
C LYS A 10 16.50 16.76 41.02
N LYS A 11 15.35 16.94 41.69
CA LYS A 11 14.16 16.07 41.56
C LYS A 11 13.54 16.13 40.17
N LEU A 12 13.46 17.31 39.55
CA LEU A 12 12.93 17.47 38.20
C LEU A 12 13.89 16.86 37.16
N LEU A 13 15.20 16.99 37.38
CA LEU A 13 16.22 16.38 36.51
C LEU A 13 16.14 14.84 36.55
N LEU A 14 15.99 14.26 37.74
CA LEU A 14 15.80 12.81 37.95
C LEU A 14 14.52 12.30 37.28
N LEU A 15 13.42 13.07 37.34
CA LEU A 15 12.17 12.72 36.69
C LEU A 15 12.30 12.72 35.15
N VAL A 16 12.93 13.75 34.58
CA VAL A 16 13.16 13.81 33.13
C VAL A 16 14.03 12.63 32.67
N PHE A 17 15.09 12.31 33.42
CA PHE A 17 15.98 11.19 33.09
C PHE A 17 15.27 9.83 33.16
N SER A 18 14.42 9.62 34.17
CA SER A 18 13.67 8.37 34.32
C SER A 18 12.60 8.21 33.23
N VAL A 19 11.91 9.30 32.83
CA VAL A 19 11.01 9.28 31.66
C VAL A 19 11.78 8.96 30.37
N LEU A 20 12.97 9.53 30.18
CA LEU A 20 13.80 9.25 29.00
C LEU A 20 14.25 7.79 28.95
N ILE A 21 14.64 7.21 30.09
CA ILE A 21 15.03 5.80 30.19
C ILE A 21 13.85 4.89 29.88
N VAL A 22 12.67 5.14 30.45
CA VAL A 22 11.46 4.36 30.15
C VAL A 22 11.11 4.46 28.67
N PHE A 23 11.21 5.65 28.08
CA PHE A 23 11.00 5.85 26.65
C PHE A 23 12.00 5.05 25.79
N LEU A 24 13.29 5.08 26.13
CA LEU A 24 14.32 4.28 25.45
C LEU A 24 14.10 2.78 25.60
N ILE A 25 13.64 2.32 26.77
CA ILE A 25 13.27 0.91 27.00
C ILE A 25 12.10 0.52 26.12
N ILE A 26 11.05 1.36 26.02
CA ILE A 26 9.90 1.11 25.15
C ILE A 26 10.33 1.07 23.67
N LEU A 27 11.20 1.98 23.23
CA LEU A 27 11.74 1.95 21.87
C LEU A 27 12.53 0.67 21.61
N LYS A 28 13.37 0.24 22.55
CA LYS A 28 14.16 -0.99 22.44
C LYS A 28 13.29 -2.25 22.47
N LEU A 29 12.23 -2.28 23.26
CA LEU A 29 11.25 -3.37 23.28
C LEU A 29 10.43 -3.43 21.98
N LYS A 30 10.06 -2.28 21.41
CA LYS A 30 9.43 -2.23 20.07
C LYS A 30 10.39 -2.74 18.99
N SER A 31 11.66 -2.32 19.01
CA SER A 31 12.70 -2.81 18.10
C SER A 31 12.87 -4.32 18.23
N ASN A 32 13.08 -4.83 19.45
CA ASN A 32 13.29 -6.26 19.66
C ASN A 32 12.05 -7.11 19.30
N TYR A 33 10.84 -6.60 19.53
CA TYR A 33 9.61 -7.27 19.06
C TYR A 33 9.53 -7.27 17.54
N PHE A 34 9.99 -6.21 16.89
CA PHE A 34 10.07 -6.12 15.44
C PHE A 34 11.08 -7.14 14.87
N ASP A 35 12.29 -7.18 15.42
CA ASP A 35 13.36 -8.11 15.04
C ASP A 35 12.91 -9.58 15.22
N HIS A 36 12.21 -9.89 16.32
CA HIS A 36 11.68 -11.23 16.57
C HIS A 36 10.51 -11.64 15.67
N VAL A 37 9.70 -10.68 15.21
CA VAL A 37 8.49 -10.95 14.41
C VAL A 37 8.77 -10.96 12.91
N TYR A 38 9.86 -10.32 12.47
CA TYR A 38 10.18 -10.07 11.06
C TYR A 38 11.63 -10.41 10.70
N HIS A 39 12.18 -11.52 11.20
CA HIS A 39 13.46 -12.04 10.71
C HIS A 39 13.39 -12.32 9.20
N PHE A 40 13.76 -11.32 8.40
CA PHE A 40 14.07 -11.46 6.99
C PHE A 40 15.58 -11.64 6.86
N SER A 41 15.97 -12.62 6.06
CA SER A 41 17.37 -13.00 5.86
C SER A 41 18.12 -11.93 5.08
N ASP A 42 19.27 -11.54 5.62
CA ASP A 42 20.29 -10.61 5.11
C ASP A 42 20.15 -9.14 5.57
N THR A 43 20.67 -8.87 6.78
CA THR A 43 20.70 -7.56 7.45
C THR A 43 21.42 -6.47 6.66
N SER A 44 22.18 -6.82 5.61
CA SER A 44 22.92 -5.86 4.78
C SER A 44 22.02 -5.05 3.83
N LEU A 45 20.79 -5.52 3.59
CA LEU A 45 19.82 -4.87 2.71
C LEU A 45 18.69 -4.18 3.47
N ASP A 46 18.61 -4.35 4.78
CA ASP A 46 17.57 -3.69 5.57
C ASP A 46 17.79 -2.17 5.57
N ASP A 47 19.04 -1.70 5.64
CA ASP A 47 19.37 -0.26 5.68
C ASP A 47 20.20 0.15 4.45
N ILE A 48 19.54 0.64 3.41
CA ILE A 48 20.20 1.14 2.19
C ILE A 48 20.14 2.67 2.18
N ASP A 49 21.32 3.32 2.22
CA ASP A 49 21.45 4.75 1.94
C ASP A 49 21.38 4.99 0.42
N PHE A 50 20.15 5.13 -0.11
CA PHE A 50 19.94 5.40 -1.54
C PHE A 50 20.47 6.76 -2.00
N ASP A 51 20.61 7.75 -1.11
CA ASP A 51 21.19 9.04 -1.47
C ASP A 51 22.70 8.90 -1.77
N SER A 52 23.41 8.08 -0.99
CA SER A 52 24.80 7.74 -1.26
C SER A 52 24.94 6.76 -2.44
N TYR A 53 24.16 5.68 -2.45
CA TYR A 53 24.24 4.61 -3.43
C TYR A 53 23.98 5.12 -4.86
N SER A 54 22.98 5.99 -5.03
CA SER A 54 22.64 6.55 -6.35
C SER A 54 23.73 7.42 -6.98
N ARG A 55 24.70 7.94 -6.20
CA ARG A 55 25.85 8.68 -6.76
C ARG A 55 26.76 7.80 -7.61
N SER A 56 26.86 6.51 -7.25
CA SER A 56 27.61 5.51 -8.01
C SER A 56 26.72 4.67 -8.95
N HIS A 57 25.41 4.61 -8.66
CA HIS A 57 24.42 3.84 -9.43
C HIS A 57 23.22 4.72 -9.81
N PRO A 58 23.38 5.74 -10.69
CA PRO A 58 22.33 6.69 -11.02
C PRO A 58 21.11 6.06 -11.71
N PHE A 59 21.25 4.84 -12.24
CA PHE A 59 20.19 4.11 -12.93
C PHE A 59 19.63 2.93 -12.10
N LEU A 60 19.77 2.94 -10.77
CA LEU A 60 19.33 1.84 -9.91
C LEU A 60 17.83 1.50 -10.08
N ASN A 61 16.99 2.49 -10.34
CA ASN A 61 15.55 2.29 -10.55
C ASN A 61 15.17 1.93 -12.00
N ILE A 62 16.16 1.86 -12.89
CA ILE A 62 16.00 1.37 -14.27
C ILE A 62 16.56 -0.05 -14.38
N THR A 63 17.76 -0.27 -13.83
CA THR A 63 18.49 -1.55 -13.93
C THR A 63 18.14 -2.53 -12.81
N GLY A 64 17.81 -2.02 -11.63
CA GLY A 64 17.49 -2.82 -10.45
C GLY A 64 18.71 -3.44 -9.79
N PHE A 65 18.53 -3.90 -8.56
CA PHE A 65 19.52 -4.70 -7.83
C PHE A 65 19.52 -6.13 -8.35
N ASN A 66 20.63 -6.85 -8.21
CA ASN A 66 20.72 -8.27 -8.60
C ASN A 66 19.87 -9.21 -7.72
N GLN A 67 19.40 -8.72 -6.58
CA GLN A 67 18.58 -9.43 -5.61
C GLN A 67 17.32 -8.63 -5.29
N LEU A 68 16.35 -9.30 -4.67
CA LEU A 68 15.15 -8.65 -4.15
C LEU A 68 15.54 -7.86 -2.91
N ILE A 69 15.27 -6.55 -2.92
CA ILE A 69 15.58 -5.66 -1.80
C ILE A 69 14.31 -5.25 -1.06
N VAL A 70 13.16 -5.23 -1.73
CA VAL A 70 11.87 -4.96 -1.09
C VAL A 70 11.35 -6.25 -0.43
N PRO A 71 10.98 -6.24 0.86
CA PRO A 71 10.50 -7.45 1.54
C PRO A 71 9.14 -7.91 0.97
N ASN A 72 8.85 -9.22 1.03
CA ASN A 72 7.62 -9.81 0.48
C ASN A 72 6.43 -9.67 1.45
N ILE A 73 6.18 -8.45 1.91
CA ILE A 73 5.13 -8.13 2.87
C ILE A 73 4.01 -7.42 2.13
N VAL A 74 2.81 -7.99 2.12
CA VAL A 74 1.64 -7.32 1.52
C VAL A 74 0.87 -6.58 2.60
N HIS A 75 0.58 -5.30 2.36
CA HIS A 75 -0.14 -4.43 3.27
C HIS A 75 -1.47 -3.97 2.69
N LEU A 76 -2.54 -4.08 3.48
CA LEU A 76 -3.84 -3.47 3.21
C LEU A 76 -4.24 -2.54 4.35
N VAL A 77 -5.06 -1.52 4.05
CA VAL A 77 -5.59 -0.57 5.05
C VAL A 77 -7.11 -0.65 5.08
N GLN A 78 -7.68 -1.04 6.23
CA GLN A 78 -9.11 -1.22 6.45
C GLN A 78 -9.58 -0.29 7.58
N LEU A 79 -10.06 0.91 7.22
CA LEU A 79 -10.50 1.93 8.19
C LEU A 79 -12.02 2.03 8.29
N ASP A 80 -12.50 2.41 9.47
CA ASP A 80 -13.88 2.81 9.79
C ASP A 80 -14.97 1.76 9.53
N THR A 81 -14.60 0.54 9.15
CA THR A 81 -15.50 -0.60 9.06
C THR A 81 -14.77 -1.88 9.47
N PRO A 82 -15.40 -2.74 10.29
CA PRO A 82 -14.83 -4.05 10.65
C PRO A 82 -15.08 -5.09 9.55
N TYR A 83 -15.91 -4.79 8.55
CA TYR A 83 -16.37 -5.78 7.59
C TYR A 83 -15.46 -5.86 6.37
N ILE A 84 -15.00 -7.07 6.06
CA ILE A 84 -14.34 -7.38 4.78
C ILE A 84 -15.40 -7.61 3.71
N SER A 85 -15.35 -6.83 2.64
CA SER A 85 -16.25 -6.97 1.48
C SER A 85 -15.88 -8.18 0.62
N PHE A 86 -16.76 -8.59 -0.29
CA PHE A 86 -16.43 -9.64 -1.27
C PHE A 86 -15.22 -9.25 -2.13
N ILE A 87 -15.15 -7.99 -2.56
CA ILE A 87 -14.05 -7.49 -3.40
C ILE A 87 -12.73 -7.52 -2.62
N THR A 88 -12.73 -7.02 -1.38
CA THR A 88 -11.54 -7.08 -0.52
C THR A 88 -11.10 -8.52 -0.26
N TYR A 89 -12.03 -9.43 -0.03
CA TYR A 89 -11.75 -10.86 0.07
C TYR A 89 -11.10 -11.43 -1.19
N LEU A 90 -11.63 -11.10 -2.36
CA LEU A 90 -11.07 -11.51 -3.64
C LEU A 90 -9.65 -10.98 -3.83
N CYS A 91 -9.39 -9.71 -3.50
CA CYS A 91 -8.06 -9.10 -3.55
C CYS A 91 -7.07 -9.80 -2.61
N ILE A 92 -7.49 -10.13 -1.38
CA ILE A 92 -6.66 -10.89 -0.42
C ILE A 92 -6.35 -12.29 -0.96
N LYS A 93 -7.35 -13.00 -1.52
CA LYS A 93 -7.14 -14.31 -2.15
C LYS A 93 -6.19 -14.21 -3.34
N ALA A 94 -6.30 -13.17 -4.15
CA ALA A 94 -5.41 -12.91 -5.28
C ALA A 94 -3.96 -12.69 -4.80
N ALA A 95 -3.75 -11.89 -3.75
CA ALA A 95 -2.43 -11.66 -3.16
C ALA A 95 -1.82 -12.96 -2.61
N ILE A 96 -2.56 -13.72 -1.81
CA ILE A 96 -2.07 -15.00 -1.25
C ILE A 96 -1.71 -15.98 -2.37
N LYS A 97 -2.55 -16.11 -3.40
CA LYS A 97 -2.36 -17.05 -4.49
C LYS A 97 -1.19 -16.68 -5.40
N ASN A 98 -1.15 -15.43 -5.85
CA ASN A 98 -0.29 -15.00 -6.95
C ASN A 98 1.01 -14.35 -6.46
N GLN A 99 0.96 -13.58 -5.35
CA GLN A 99 2.17 -13.02 -4.76
C GLN A 99 2.86 -14.01 -3.81
N LYS A 100 2.08 -14.83 -3.08
CA LYS A 100 2.58 -15.72 -2.03
C LYS A 100 3.46 -14.95 -1.04
N PRO A 101 2.91 -13.91 -0.38
CA PRO A 101 3.70 -13.09 0.52
C PRO A 101 4.18 -13.91 1.71
N ASP A 102 5.36 -13.57 2.23
CA ASP A 102 5.86 -14.14 3.49
C ASP A 102 4.91 -13.77 4.64
N ILE A 103 4.26 -12.61 4.51
CA ILE A 103 3.22 -12.15 5.41
C ILE A 103 2.27 -11.17 4.73
N LEU A 104 0.97 -11.33 4.99
CA LEU A 104 -0.05 -10.35 4.65
C LEU A 104 -0.53 -9.66 5.92
N ILE A 105 -0.55 -8.33 5.93
CA ILE A 105 -0.94 -7.49 7.07
C ILE A 105 -2.14 -6.61 6.69
N ILE A 106 -3.22 -6.73 7.46
CA ILE A 106 -4.36 -5.80 7.40
C ILE A 106 -4.21 -4.79 8.54
N HIS A 107 -3.96 -3.53 8.21
CA HIS A 107 -3.88 -2.43 9.15
C HIS A 107 -5.28 -1.82 9.35
N THR A 108 -5.79 -1.80 10.57
CA THR A 108 -7.16 -1.33 10.86
C THR A 108 -7.26 -0.55 12.15
N ASN A 109 -8.20 0.41 12.21
CA ASN A 109 -8.59 1.09 13.46
C ASN A 109 -9.67 0.35 14.25
N GLN A 110 -10.11 -0.81 13.77
CA GLN A 110 -11.11 -1.64 14.44
C GLN A 110 -10.46 -2.59 15.45
N ASN A 111 -11.19 -2.95 16.51
CA ASN A 111 -10.73 -3.95 17.47
C ASN A 111 -10.71 -5.36 16.87
N HIS A 112 -11.71 -5.66 16.04
CA HIS A 112 -11.88 -6.95 15.40
C HIS A 112 -12.39 -6.76 13.98
N LEU A 113 -11.90 -7.59 13.06
CA LEU A 113 -12.50 -7.76 11.74
C LEU A 113 -13.63 -8.80 11.83
N LEU A 114 -14.70 -8.58 11.07
CA LEU A 114 -15.96 -9.29 11.16
C LEU A 114 -16.54 -9.59 9.78
N GLY A 115 -17.58 -10.43 9.77
CA GLY A 115 -18.39 -10.72 8.59
C GLY A 115 -18.01 -12.02 7.89
N LYS A 116 -18.88 -12.41 6.95
CA LYS A 116 -18.81 -13.66 6.20
C LYS A 116 -17.45 -13.86 5.52
N TYR A 117 -16.97 -12.85 4.81
CA TYR A 117 -15.74 -13.00 4.04
C TYR A 117 -14.48 -12.95 4.90
N TRP A 118 -14.51 -12.26 6.04
CA TRP A 118 -13.45 -12.40 7.04
C TRP A 118 -13.40 -13.83 7.61
N ASN A 119 -14.56 -14.44 7.88
CA ASN A 119 -14.61 -15.82 8.34
C ASN A 119 -13.99 -16.81 7.32
N TYR A 120 -14.14 -16.54 6.02
CA TYR A 120 -13.52 -17.35 4.96
C TYR A 120 -11.99 -17.24 4.90
N LEU A 121 -11.41 -16.21 5.52
CA LEU A 121 -9.97 -15.97 5.55
C LEU A 121 -9.29 -16.48 6.83
N LYS A 122 -10.04 -17.05 7.78
CA LYS A 122 -9.50 -17.44 9.11
C LYS A 122 -8.39 -18.48 9.08
N ASN A 123 -8.32 -19.29 8.02
CA ASN A 123 -7.29 -20.31 7.85
C ASN A 123 -6.08 -19.81 7.05
N GLU A 124 -6.10 -18.56 6.58
CA GLU A 124 -5.01 -17.95 5.84
C GLU A 124 -4.01 -17.29 6.81
N SER A 125 -2.73 -17.24 6.43
CA SER A 125 -1.70 -16.56 7.22
C SER A 125 -1.79 -15.03 7.08
N ILE A 126 -2.72 -14.42 7.82
CA ILE A 126 -2.99 -12.99 7.81
C ILE A 126 -2.77 -12.41 9.21
N LYS A 127 -1.90 -11.40 9.33
CA LYS A 127 -1.78 -10.60 10.56
C LYS A 127 -2.71 -9.40 10.51
N VAL A 128 -3.42 -9.16 11.61
CA VAL A 128 -4.22 -7.94 11.78
C VAL A 128 -3.45 -7.01 12.70
N ARG A 129 -3.13 -5.81 12.22
CA ARG A 129 -2.43 -4.79 13.00
C ARG A 129 -3.40 -3.65 13.33
N LYS A 130 -3.57 -3.38 14.62
CA LYS A 130 -4.32 -2.20 15.06
C LYS A 130 -3.49 -0.94 14.84
N VAL A 131 -4.07 0.07 14.21
CA VAL A 131 -3.46 1.37 13.94
C VAL A 131 -4.45 2.49 14.26
N ASP A 132 -3.94 3.67 14.61
CA ASP A 132 -4.77 4.85 14.75
C ASP A 132 -5.05 5.46 13.38
N LYS A 133 -6.31 5.87 13.15
CA LYS A 133 -6.68 6.60 11.94
C LYS A 133 -6.08 8.01 12.02
N PRO A 134 -5.26 8.46 11.05
CA PRO A 134 -4.77 9.83 11.03
C PRO A 134 -5.92 10.83 10.92
N LEU A 135 -6.11 11.64 11.96
CA LEU A 135 -7.04 12.76 11.99
C LEU A 135 -6.34 14.10 11.74
N THR A 136 -5.02 14.13 11.83
CA THR A 136 -4.20 15.30 11.53
C THR A 136 -2.92 14.89 10.80
N ILE A 137 -2.38 15.80 9.99
CA ILE A 137 -1.09 15.64 9.31
C ILE A 137 -0.40 17.00 9.21
N PHE A 138 0.82 17.12 9.75
CA PHE A 138 1.58 18.38 9.82
C PHE A 138 0.77 19.60 10.29
N GLY A 139 -0.04 19.41 11.35
CA GLY A 139 -0.87 20.47 11.92
C GLY A 139 -2.17 20.77 11.16
N LYS A 140 -2.47 20.05 10.07
CA LYS A 140 -3.71 20.19 9.30
C LYS A 140 -4.69 19.06 9.62
N SER A 141 -5.98 19.37 9.68
CA SER A 141 -7.05 18.38 9.90
C SER A 141 -7.28 17.51 8.67
N VAL A 142 -7.38 16.19 8.85
CA VAL A 142 -7.67 15.22 7.79
C VAL A 142 -9.17 14.89 7.83
N ALA A 143 -9.92 15.44 6.87
CA ALA A 143 -11.38 15.38 6.87
C ALA A 143 -11.96 14.04 6.36
N HIS A 144 -11.20 13.29 5.56
CA HIS A 144 -11.72 12.14 4.82
C HIS A 144 -10.92 10.87 5.07
N VAL A 145 -11.64 9.75 5.25
CA VAL A 145 -11.03 8.43 5.51
C VAL A 145 -10.09 7.97 4.39
N TYR A 146 -10.37 8.34 3.13
CA TYR A 146 -9.49 8.01 2.02
C TYR A 146 -8.14 8.75 2.14
N HIS A 147 -8.12 10.01 2.56
CA HIS A 147 -6.87 10.73 2.84
C HIS A 147 -6.14 10.13 4.05
N SER A 148 -6.87 9.69 5.09
CA SER A 148 -6.27 8.96 6.21
C SER A 148 -5.61 7.66 5.75
N SER A 149 -6.22 6.95 4.79
CA SER A 149 -5.65 5.76 4.14
C SER A 149 -4.41 6.10 3.30
N ASP A 150 -4.44 7.21 2.56
CA ASP A 150 -3.29 7.68 1.78
C ASP A 150 -2.08 8.01 2.67
N ILE A 151 -2.32 8.59 3.85
CA ILE A 151 -1.27 8.85 4.83
C ILE A 151 -0.74 7.54 5.40
N LEU A 152 -1.63 6.63 5.82
CA LEU A 152 -1.23 5.37 6.42
C LEU A 152 -0.38 4.53 5.49
N ARG A 153 -0.75 4.39 4.20
CA ARG A 153 0.03 3.58 3.26
C ARG A 153 1.49 4.05 3.15
N LEU A 154 1.72 5.37 3.15
CA LEU A 154 3.08 5.91 3.11
C LEU A 154 3.81 5.65 4.42
N THR A 155 3.17 5.86 5.57
CA THR A 155 3.80 5.58 6.87
C THR A 155 4.12 4.09 7.06
N ILE A 156 3.27 3.20 6.56
CA ILE A 156 3.49 1.76 6.60
C ILE A 156 4.70 1.40 5.73
N LEU A 157 4.78 1.94 4.50
CA LEU A 157 5.93 1.69 3.64
C LEU A 157 7.23 2.28 4.21
N ILE A 158 7.18 3.42 4.92
CA ILE A 158 8.35 3.96 5.63
C ILE A 158 8.77 3.05 6.80
N GLU A 159 7.80 2.42 7.48
CA GLU A 159 8.06 1.56 8.64
C GLU A 159 8.54 0.15 8.22
N TYR A 160 7.97 -0.44 7.18
CA TYR A 160 8.18 -1.85 6.81
C TYR A 160 8.77 -2.06 5.41
N GLY A 161 8.68 -1.05 4.53
CA GLY A 161 8.77 -1.29 3.10
C GLY A 161 7.62 -2.19 2.63
N GLY A 162 7.88 -3.01 1.61
CA GLY A 162 6.96 -4.04 1.15
C GLY A 162 6.07 -3.59 0.00
N ILE A 163 4.90 -4.22 -0.09
CA ILE A 163 3.91 -4.10 -1.17
C ILE A 163 2.61 -3.60 -0.56
N TYR A 164 2.29 -2.32 -0.76
CA TYR A 164 0.96 -1.81 -0.44
C TYR A 164 0.00 -2.08 -1.58
N ILE A 165 -1.22 -2.54 -1.27
CA ILE A 165 -2.34 -2.62 -2.22
C ILE A 165 -3.62 -1.99 -1.65
N ASP A 166 -4.39 -1.33 -2.50
CA ASP A 166 -5.76 -0.91 -2.18
C ASP A 166 -6.68 -2.14 -2.01
N ASN A 167 -7.78 -1.97 -1.27
CA ASN A 167 -8.73 -3.05 -0.96
C ASN A 167 -9.53 -3.55 -2.17
N ASP A 168 -9.38 -2.89 -3.32
CA ASP A 168 -10.00 -3.21 -4.61
C ASP A 168 -8.96 -3.32 -5.74
N LEU A 169 -7.73 -3.75 -5.42
CA LEU A 169 -6.71 -4.10 -6.40
C LEU A 169 -6.45 -5.62 -6.46
N LEU A 170 -6.58 -6.22 -7.65
CA LEU A 170 -6.19 -7.61 -7.89
C LEU A 170 -4.72 -7.70 -8.26
N ILE A 171 -3.98 -8.55 -7.55
CA ILE A 171 -2.68 -9.06 -8.01
C ILE A 171 -2.94 -10.25 -8.93
N LEU A 172 -2.60 -10.13 -10.20
CA LEU A 172 -2.80 -11.16 -11.23
C LEU A 172 -1.56 -12.02 -11.47
N LYS A 173 -0.37 -11.48 -11.19
CA LYS A 173 0.93 -12.14 -11.32
C LYS A 173 1.83 -11.81 -10.14
N ASN A 174 2.82 -12.65 -9.89
CA ASN A 174 3.88 -12.37 -8.93
C ASN A 174 4.61 -11.05 -9.30
N LEU A 175 4.90 -10.25 -8.27
CA LEU A 175 5.46 -8.90 -8.35
C LEU A 175 6.95 -8.84 -7.98
N ASP A 176 7.61 -9.97 -7.80
CA ASP A 176 9.04 -10.03 -7.47
C ASP A 176 9.95 -9.34 -8.49
N PRO A 177 9.65 -9.32 -9.81
CA PRO A 177 10.42 -8.52 -10.75
C PRO A 177 10.51 -7.04 -10.38
N PHE A 178 9.54 -6.51 -9.64
CA PHE A 178 9.46 -5.10 -9.21
C PHE A 178 10.01 -4.86 -7.79
N ARG A 179 10.37 -5.92 -7.05
CA ARG A 179 10.93 -5.85 -5.69
C ARG A 179 12.46 -5.65 -5.68
N ARG A 180 13.07 -5.55 -6.85
CA ARG A 180 14.50 -5.28 -7.03
C ARG A 180 14.84 -3.79 -7.18
N PHE A 181 13.85 -2.91 -7.07
CA PHE A 181 14.01 -1.46 -7.21
C PHE A 181 13.75 -0.76 -5.88
N GLU A 182 14.28 0.44 -5.72
CA GLU A 182 14.06 1.25 -4.51
C GLU A 182 12.57 1.53 -4.29
N CYS A 183 11.87 1.88 -5.37
CA CYS A 183 10.41 2.03 -5.38
C CYS A 183 9.88 1.78 -6.79
N SER A 184 8.94 0.84 -6.94
CA SER A 184 8.21 0.61 -8.19
C SER A 184 6.78 1.14 -8.06
N ILE A 185 6.37 1.96 -9.03
CA ILE A 185 5.07 2.62 -9.03
C ILE A 185 4.50 2.73 -10.43
N GLY A 186 3.16 2.64 -10.51
CA GLY A 186 2.44 2.83 -11.75
C GLY A 186 2.41 4.31 -12.10
N TRP A 187 2.98 4.70 -13.24
CA TRP A 187 3.01 6.08 -13.71
C TRP A 187 2.85 6.13 -15.23
N PRO A 188 1.60 6.18 -15.74
CA PRO A 188 1.34 6.25 -17.17
C PRO A 188 1.92 7.51 -17.82
N VAL A 189 2.15 7.44 -19.13
CA VAL A 189 2.70 8.58 -19.90
C VAL A 189 1.72 9.74 -19.87
N ASN A 190 2.22 10.95 -19.58
CA ASN A 190 1.42 12.18 -19.46
C ASN A 190 0.33 12.17 -18.35
N GLU A 191 0.39 11.22 -17.43
CA GLU A 191 -0.52 11.14 -16.28
C GLU A 191 0.23 11.25 -14.94
N TYR A 192 -0.54 11.15 -13.85
CA TYR A 192 -0.02 11.11 -12.48
C TYR A 192 0.15 9.66 -12.00
N ILE A 193 0.94 9.46 -10.95
CA ILE A 193 1.16 8.14 -10.37
C ILE A 193 -0.11 7.52 -9.79
N GLY A 194 -0.32 6.23 -10.02
CA GLY A 194 -1.29 5.44 -9.26
C GLY A 194 -0.80 5.19 -7.84
N ASN A 195 -1.71 5.27 -6.85
CA ASN A 195 -1.40 5.02 -5.45
C ASN A 195 -2.05 3.73 -4.90
N GLN A 196 -2.74 2.99 -5.77
CA GLN A 196 -3.41 1.73 -5.46
C GLN A 196 -2.45 0.54 -5.31
N LEU A 197 -1.24 0.64 -5.86
CA LEU A 197 -0.14 -0.31 -5.71
C LEU A 197 1.15 0.48 -5.55
N ILE A 198 1.89 0.20 -4.49
CA ILE A 198 3.22 0.77 -4.27
C ILE A 198 4.12 -0.34 -3.74
N ILE A 199 5.24 -0.58 -4.42
CA ILE A 199 6.25 -1.55 -4.00
C ILE A 199 7.49 -0.73 -3.64
N ALA A 200 7.91 -0.72 -2.37
CA ALA A 200 9.00 0.15 -1.97
C ALA A 200 9.87 -0.43 -0.87
N HIS A 201 11.15 -0.13 -0.94
CA HIS A 201 12.06 -0.30 0.17
C HIS A 201 11.71 0.69 1.29
N LYS A 202 11.88 0.30 2.55
CA LYS A 202 11.56 1.17 3.70
C LYS A 202 12.32 2.51 3.68
N ASP A 203 13.51 2.47 3.09
CA ASP A 203 14.37 3.64 2.92
C ASP A 203 14.16 4.45 1.64
N SER A 204 13.12 4.15 0.85
CA SER A 204 12.83 4.85 -0.40
C SER A 204 12.80 6.38 -0.24
N ARG A 205 13.63 7.06 -1.03
CA ARG A 205 13.69 8.52 -1.11
C ARG A 205 12.37 9.10 -1.59
N PHE A 206 11.75 8.45 -2.58
CA PHE A 206 10.47 8.90 -3.11
C PHE A 206 9.37 8.85 -2.06
N ILE A 207 9.21 7.72 -1.34
CA ILE A 207 8.14 7.57 -0.34
C ILE A 207 8.30 8.59 0.80
N LYS A 208 9.53 8.80 1.28
CA LYS A 208 9.84 9.81 2.32
C LYS A 208 9.48 11.22 1.85
N LYS A 209 9.88 11.62 0.63
CA LYS A 209 9.55 12.92 0.04
C LYS A 209 8.06 13.09 -0.25
N TRP A 210 7.39 12.03 -0.68
CA TRP A 210 5.94 12.04 -0.90
C TRP A 210 5.21 12.26 0.43
N PHE A 211 5.58 11.54 1.50
CA PHE A 211 5.02 11.78 2.83
C PHE A 211 5.25 13.24 3.27
N ASP A 212 6.47 13.76 3.15
CA ASP A 212 6.77 15.16 3.49
C ASP A 212 5.97 16.19 2.68
N SER A 213 5.57 15.87 1.44
CA SER A 213 4.74 16.75 0.61
C SER A 213 3.35 17.02 1.22
N TYR A 214 2.89 16.20 2.17
CA TYR A 214 1.64 16.44 2.93
C TYR A 214 1.73 17.68 3.83
N ARG A 215 2.88 18.33 4.00
CA ARG A 215 2.94 19.70 4.56
C ARG A 215 2.07 20.67 3.74
N SER A 216 1.95 20.42 2.44
CA SER A 216 1.04 21.12 1.52
C SER A 216 -0.31 20.40 1.36
N TYR A 217 -0.77 19.68 2.40
CA TYR A 217 -2.06 18.97 2.36
C TYR A 217 -3.22 19.90 2.00
N ASN A 218 -4.06 19.42 1.06
CA ASN A 218 -5.28 20.04 0.57
C ASN A 218 -6.44 19.05 0.73
N GLY A 219 -7.21 19.19 1.81
CA GLY A 219 -8.31 18.28 2.13
C GLY A 219 -9.50 18.34 1.18
N SER A 220 -9.59 19.37 0.32
CA SER A 220 -10.72 19.55 -0.61
C SER A 220 -10.55 18.81 -1.94
N SER A 221 -9.37 18.28 -2.25
CA SER A 221 -9.11 17.58 -3.51
C SER A 221 -8.74 16.12 -3.24
N TRP A 222 -9.62 15.22 -3.67
CA TRP A 222 -9.55 13.78 -3.43
C TRP A 222 -8.19 13.16 -3.79
N TYR A 223 -7.61 13.55 -4.92
CA TYR A 223 -6.44 12.89 -5.50
C TYR A 223 -5.17 13.76 -5.49
N PHE A 224 -5.28 15.01 -5.05
CA PHE A 224 -4.16 15.97 -5.15
C PHE A 224 -2.92 15.48 -4.39
N ASN A 225 -3.04 15.20 -3.09
CA ASN A 225 -1.91 14.69 -2.30
C ASN A 225 -1.59 13.22 -2.59
N GLY A 226 -2.61 12.45 -3.01
CA GLY A 226 -2.49 11.02 -3.29
C GLY A 226 -1.83 10.67 -4.63
N GLY A 227 -1.57 11.62 -5.53
CA GLY A 227 -0.86 11.30 -6.77
C GLY A 227 -0.43 12.52 -7.59
N GLN A 228 -1.26 13.58 -7.66
CA GLN A 228 -0.92 14.74 -8.51
C GLN A 228 0.28 15.54 -7.98
N LEU A 229 0.25 15.90 -6.70
CA LEU A 229 1.29 16.67 -6.03
C LEU A 229 2.65 15.97 -6.03
N PRO A 230 2.79 14.71 -5.57
CA PRO A 230 4.10 14.03 -5.59
C PRO A 230 4.65 13.85 -7.01
N THR A 231 3.79 13.61 -8.00
CA THR A 231 4.23 13.53 -9.40
C THR A 231 4.84 14.87 -9.84
N LYS A 232 4.10 15.97 -9.67
CA LYS A 232 4.53 17.30 -10.12
C LYS A 232 5.72 17.85 -9.35
N LEU A 233 5.69 17.69 -8.02
CA LEU A 233 6.67 18.30 -7.12
C LEU A 233 7.99 17.52 -7.09
N ILE A 234 7.94 16.21 -7.28
CA ILE A 234 9.10 15.32 -7.09
C ILE A 234 9.50 14.68 -8.42
N LEU A 235 8.61 13.89 -9.01
CA LEU A 235 8.98 12.99 -10.13
C LEU A 235 9.22 13.70 -11.46
N TYR A 236 8.64 14.87 -11.69
CA TYR A 236 8.96 15.66 -12.87
C TYR A 236 10.44 16.10 -12.89
N SER A 237 11.03 16.36 -11.73
CA SER A 237 12.44 16.73 -11.60
C SER A 237 13.35 15.55 -11.29
N HIS A 238 12.81 14.51 -10.67
CA HIS A 238 13.57 13.31 -10.24
C HIS A 238 12.83 12.02 -10.65
N PRO A 239 12.67 11.75 -11.95
CA PRO A 239 12.04 10.52 -12.42
C PRO A 239 12.85 9.27 -12.04
N ASP A 240 14.14 9.43 -11.75
CA ASP A 240 15.08 8.39 -11.33
C ASP A 240 14.82 7.86 -9.91
N TYR A 241 13.95 8.49 -9.13
CA TYR A 241 13.60 8.03 -7.78
C TYR A 241 12.66 6.82 -7.76
N VAL A 242 12.09 6.45 -8.90
CA VAL A 242 11.17 5.32 -9.03
C VAL A 242 11.45 4.51 -10.27
N HIS A 243 11.20 3.21 -10.16
CA HIS A 243 10.96 2.36 -11.30
C HIS A 243 9.54 2.62 -11.81
N ARG A 244 9.47 3.17 -13.03
CA ARG A 244 8.23 3.61 -13.66
C ARG A 244 7.60 2.46 -14.42
N GLU A 245 6.43 2.03 -13.97
CA GLU A 245 5.57 1.10 -14.70
C GLU A 245 4.46 1.85 -15.43
N THR A 246 4.46 1.83 -16.75
CA THR A 246 3.51 2.63 -17.54
C THR A 246 2.15 1.98 -17.73
N GLU A 247 2.08 0.65 -17.70
CA GLU A 247 0.86 -0.09 -18.07
C GLU A 247 0.53 -1.28 -17.16
N SER A 248 1.52 -2.11 -16.83
CA SER A 248 1.30 -3.43 -16.22
C SER A 248 0.62 -3.38 -14.84
N PHE A 249 0.72 -2.24 -14.14
CA PHE A 249 0.10 -2.00 -12.83
C PHE A 249 -1.39 -1.58 -12.94
N GLY A 250 -1.90 -1.38 -14.15
CA GLY A 250 -3.32 -1.14 -14.41
C GLY A 250 -3.82 0.23 -13.92
N VAL A 251 -2.95 1.25 -13.84
CA VAL A 251 -3.34 2.61 -13.41
C VAL A 251 -4.34 3.24 -14.38
N ALA A 252 -4.06 3.16 -15.67
CA ALA A 252 -4.92 3.67 -16.74
C ALA A 252 -5.97 2.64 -17.21
N ALA A 253 -6.21 1.57 -16.44
CA ALA A 253 -7.17 0.55 -16.83
C ALA A 253 -8.60 1.11 -16.80
N GLU A 254 -9.31 1.00 -17.92
CA GLU A 254 -10.66 1.57 -18.04
C GLU A 254 -11.72 0.67 -17.39
N VAL A 255 -12.68 1.28 -16.71
CA VAL A 255 -13.85 0.56 -16.15
C VAL A 255 -14.65 -0.22 -17.20
N ASN A 256 -14.66 0.24 -18.46
CA ASN A 256 -15.34 -0.44 -19.55
C ASN A 256 -14.63 -1.76 -19.90
N TYR A 257 -13.30 -1.80 -19.81
CA TYR A 257 -12.52 -3.02 -19.98
C TYR A 257 -12.93 -4.07 -18.94
N LEU A 258 -13.08 -3.67 -17.67
CA LEU A 258 -13.45 -4.57 -16.57
C LEU A 258 -14.90 -5.07 -16.66
N TYR A 259 -15.85 -4.16 -16.87
CA TYR A 259 -17.27 -4.40 -16.59
C TYR A 259 -18.17 -4.41 -17.84
N LYS A 260 -17.71 -3.89 -18.98
CA LYS A 260 -18.49 -3.87 -20.23
C LYS A 260 -17.94 -4.77 -21.33
N SER A 261 -16.73 -5.29 -21.18
CA SER A 261 -16.09 -6.18 -22.14
C SER A 261 -15.93 -7.60 -21.60
N SER A 262 -15.58 -8.54 -22.49
CA SER A 262 -15.26 -9.95 -22.17
C SER A 262 -13.89 -10.29 -22.76
N LYS A 263 -12.92 -9.40 -22.56
CA LYS A 263 -11.55 -9.54 -23.08
C LYS A 263 -10.82 -10.64 -22.31
N THR A 264 -9.97 -11.39 -23.01
CA THR A 264 -9.18 -12.51 -22.47
C THR A 264 -7.67 -12.21 -22.42
N ASP A 265 -7.25 -11.06 -22.95
CA ASP A 265 -5.85 -10.61 -23.03
C ASP A 265 -5.29 -10.07 -21.69
N TRP A 266 -6.13 -9.96 -20.66
CA TRP A 266 -5.76 -9.39 -19.36
C TRP A 266 -4.56 -10.09 -18.73
N SER A 267 -4.47 -11.41 -18.89
CA SER A 267 -3.38 -12.21 -18.32
C SER A 267 -2.04 -11.91 -18.99
N SER A 268 -2.02 -11.48 -20.25
CA SER A 268 -0.80 -11.00 -20.90
C SER A 268 -0.46 -9.56 -20.54
N LYS A 269 -1.48 -8.71 -20.36
CA LYS A 269 -1.31 -7.26 -20.24
C LYS A 269 -0.97 -6.77 -18.83
N PHE A 270 -1.53 -7.38 -17.80
CA PHE A 270 -1.49 -6.82 -16.45
C PHE A 270 -0.81 -7.74 -15.44
N ASN A 271 -0.01 -7.14 -14.57
CA ASN A 271 0.45 -7.74 -13.32
C ASN A 271 -0.54 -7.46 -12.20
N THR A 272 -1.14 -6.27 -12.19
CA THR A 272 -2.23 -5.89 -11.28
C THR A 272 -3.30 -5.09 -11.99
N ILE A 273 -4.50 -5.03 -11.41
CA ILE A 273 -5.57 -4.18 -11.94
C ILE A 273 -6.44 -3.60 -10.82
N HIS A 274 -6.71 -2.30 -10.91
CA HIS A 274 -7.58 -1.59 -9.98
C HIS A 274 -9.05 -1.77 -10.41
N LEU A 275 -9.90 -2.23 -9.49
CA LEU A 275 -11.29 -2.52 -9.78
C LEU A 275 -12.20 -1.29 -9.71
N LEU A 276 -11.76 -0.20 -9.05
CA LEU A 276 -12.55 1.02 -8.88
C LEU A 276 -13.95 0.72 -8.32
N ASP A 277 -14.07 -0.24 -7.41
CA ASP A 277 -15.37 -0.82 -7.03
C ASP A 277 -16.31 0.24 -6.44
N ARG A 278 -15.75 1.15 -5.64
CA ARG A 278 -16.45 2.29 -5.03
C ARG A 278 -16.99 3.31 -6.04
N HIS A 279 -16.48 3.29 -7.27
CA HIS A 279 -16.84 4.25 -8.33
C HIS A 279 -17.77 3.63 -9.39
N ARG A 280 -18.03 2.32 -9.32
CA ARG A 280 -18.83 1.60 -10.33
C ARG A 280 -20.24 2.13 -10.50
N SER A 281 -20.88 2.61 -9.42
CA SER A 281 -22.27 3.07 -9.45
C SER A 281 -22.51 4.20 -10.45
N TYR A 282 -21.52 5.07 -10.68
CA TYR A 282 -21.61 6.19 -11.63
C TYR A 282 -20.71 6.02 -12.86
N LEU A 283 -19.65 5.21 -12.80
CA LEU A 283 -18.79 4.92 -13.96
C LEU A 283 -19.41 3.87 -14.90
N VAL A 284 -20.20 2.95 -14.36
CA VAL A 284 -20.92 1.91 -15.12
C VAL A 284 -22.38 1.78 -14.63
N PRO A 285 -23.20 2.84 -14.76
CA PRO A 285 -24.53 2.91 -14.16
C PRO A 285 -25.48 1.81 -14.68
N ASP A 286 -25.28 1.35 -15.92
CA ASP A 286 -26.10 0.32 -16.56
C ASP A 286 -25.78 -1.11 -16.11
N GLU A 287 -24.73 -1.32 -15.31
CA GLU A 287 -24.36 -2.64 -14.81
C GLU A 287 -25.44 -3.18 -13.86
N ARG A 288 -25.97 -4.36 -14.16
CA ARG A 288 -27.06 -4.99 -13.39
C ARG A 288 -26.57 -5.47 -12.04
N ILE A 289 -25.34 -6.00 -11.97
CA ILE A 289 -24.77 -6.48 -10.71
C ILE A 289 -24.13 -5.33 -9.95
N LYS A 290 -24.86 -4.77 -8.98
CA LYS A 290 -24.33 -3.68 -8.13
C LYS A 290 -23.30 -4.18 -7.13
N TYR A 291 -23.57 -5.31 -6.48
CA TYR A 291 -22.68 -5.92 -5.48
C TYR A 291 -22.32 -7.34 -5.88
N PHE A 292 -21.02 -7.64 -5.92
CA PHE A 292 -20.53 -8.97 -6.21
C PHE A 292 -20.51 -9.85 -4.95
N ASN A 293 -20.70 -11.15 -5.15
CA ASN A 293 -20.59 -12.19 -4.12
C ASN A 293 -20.14 -13.52 -4.75
N GLU A 294 -19.95 -14.55 -3.93
CA GLU A 294 -19.48 -15.85 -4.38
C GLU A 294 -20.45 -16.61 -5.30
N ILE A 295 -21.71 -16.16 -5.40
CA ILE A 295 -22.74 -16.76 -6.25
C ILE A 295 -22.73 -16.08 -7.61
N ASN A 296 -22.92 -14.77 -7.66
CA ASN A 296 -23.10 -14.05 -8.93
C ASN A 296 -21.81 -13.90 -9.74
N ILE A 297 -20.64 -13.98 -9.10
CA ILE A 297 -19.35 -13.89 -9.80
C ILE A 297 -19.11 -15.10 -10.73
N LYS A 298 -19.73 -16.24 -10.41
CA LYS A 298 -19.64 -17.49 -11.17
C LYS A 298 -20.22 -17.37 -12.57
N SER A 299 -21.26 -16.55 -12.75
CA SER A 299 -21.92 -16.35 -14.04
C SER A 299 -21.70 -14.97 -14.64
N TYR A 300 -20.91 -14.11 -13.99
CA TYR A 300 -20.61 -12.77 -14.50
C TYR A 300 -19.67 -12.82 -15.72
N ASN A 301 -20.24 -12.85 -16.91
CA ASN A 301 -19.51 -13.04 -18.17
C ASN A 301 -18.87 -11.74 -18.70
N ARG A 302 -17.98 -11.14 -17.90
CA ARG A 302 -17.15 -9.97 -18.25
C ARG A 302 -15.70 -10.23 -17.90
N THR A 303 -14.79 -9.39 -18.38
CA THR A 303 -13.34 -9.47 -18.11
C THR A 303 -13.04 -9.59 -16.60
N PHE A 304 -13.66 -8.75 -15.76
CA PHE A 304 -13.50 -8.87 -14.31
C PHE A 304 -13.99 -10.22 -13.77
N GLY A 305 -15.11 -10.73 -14.26
CA GLY A 305 -15.62 -12.03 -13.86
C GLY A 305 -14.66 -13.17 -14.20
N ALA A 306 -14.06 -13.14 -15.39
CA ALA A 306 -13.03 -14.11 -15.78
C ALA A 306 -11.81 -14.06 -14.83
N MET A 307 -11.32 -12.87 -14.48
CA MET A 307 -10.24 -12.70 -13.50
C MET A 307 -10.63 -13.26 -12.13
N ALA A 308 -11.82 -12.91 -11.64
CA ALA A 308 -12.30 -13.34 -10.33
C ALA A 308 -12.44 -14.87 -10.25
N ARG A 309 -12.94 -15.51 -11.31
CA ARG A 309 -13.05 -16.96 -11.39
C ARG A 309 -11.69 -17.65 -11.51
N GLN A 310 -10.75 -17.07 -12.26
CA GLN A 310 -9.37 -17.56 -12.28
C GLN A 310 -8.78 -17.57 -10.86
N ILE A 311 -9.04 -16.55 -10.06
CA ILE A 311 -8.53 -16.45 -8.68
C ILE A 311 -9.20 -17.49 -7.77
N LEU A 312 -10.54 -17.58 -7.79
CA LEU A 312 -11.31 -18.39 -6.85
C LEU A 312 -11.43 -19.88 -7.23
N PHE A 313 -11.37 -20.20 -8.52
CA PHE A 313 -11.72 -21.52 -9.05
C PHE A 313 -10.69 -22.09 -10.05
N ASP A 314 -9.54 -21.43 -10.23
CA ASP A 314 -8.49 -21.85 -11.18
C ASP A 314 -8.93 -21.96 -12.64
N SER A 315 -10.06 -21.34 -13.00
CA SER A 315 -10.57 -21.33 -14.38
C SER A 315 -11.28 -20.02 -14.69
N PRO A 316 -10.95 -19.34 -15.81
CA PRO A 316 -11.63 -18.12 -16.21
C PRO A 316 -12.97 -18.41 -16.92
N ASP A 317 -13.15 -19.64 -17.40
CA ASP A 317 -14.22 -20.06 -18.32
C ASP A 317 -15.41 -20.74 -17.61
N LEU A 318 -15.33 -20.97 -16.30
CA LEU A 318 -16.44 -21.52 -15.52
C LEU A 318 -17.63 -20.54 -15.56
N VAL A 319 -18.57 -20.73 -16.47
CA VAL A 319 -19.85 -20.00 -16.47
C VAL A 319 -20.92 -21.00 -16.06
N PHE A 320 -21.41 -20.87 -14.82
CA PHE A 320 -22.51 -21.68 -14.28
C PHE A 320 -23.87 -21.14 -14.67
#